data_AF-A0A1S0UCZ3-F1
#
_entry.id   AF-A0A1S0UCZ3-F1
#
_cell.length_a   1.000
_cell.length_b   1.000
_cell.length_c   1.000
_cell.angle_alpha   90.00
_cell.angle_beta   90.00
_cell.angle_gamma   90.00
#
_symmetry.space_group_name_H-M   'P 1'
#
loop_
_entity.id
_entity.type
_entity.pdbx_description
1 polymer ?
#
loop_
_entity_poly.entity_id
_entity_poly.type
_entity_poly.pdbx_seq_one_letter_code
_entity_poly.pdbx_strand_id
1 'polypeptide(L)'
;MNEGVLGMAFTNTSPIMYPTRSSKPALGTNPLAFAAKAKNDAFILDMATTTAAIGKVELAARKEQTVPDTWGVEKNGCISNDPKKILDGGGLLPLGGSELTGGYKGYGLGALVEIICGILGGAQWGPSIRKWMSTTTIANLGQCFVAINPDGFAPNFENRLQEFIDTMRGLKSV
;
A
#
# COMPACT_ATOMS: atom_id res chain seq x y z
N MET A 1 15.11 12.94 4.74
CA MET A 1 16.37 12.35 5.23
C MET A 1 17.51 13.36 5.27
N ASN A 2 17.67 14.23 4.27
CA ASN A 2 18.74 15.25 4.27
C ASN A 2 18.63 16.22 5.46
N GLU A 3 17.41 16.51 5.92
CA GLU A 3 17.12 17.42 7.04
C GLU A 3 17.12 16.75 8.43
N GLY A 4 17.70 15.56 8.59
CA GLY A 4 17.80 14.87 9.89
C GLY A 4 16.48 14.34 10.49
N VAL A 5 15.36 14.51 9.80
CA VAL A 5 14.04 14.00 10.23
C VAL A 5 13.69 12.65 9.59
N LEU A 6 12.92 11.85 10.35
CA LEU A 6 12.18 10.70 9.84
C LEU A 6 10.95 11.19 9.09
N GLY A 7 10.67 10.59 7.93
CA GLY A 7 9.55 10.97 7.07
C GLY A 7 8.56 9.83 6.87
N MET A 8 7.27 10.18 6.83
CA MET A 8 6.21 9.30 6.34
C MET A 8 5.40 10.02 5.27
N ALA A 9 4.93 9.28 4.27
CA ALA A 9 4.07 9.81 3.23
C ALA A 9 2.95 8.81 2.90
N PHE A 10 1.76 9.34 2.61
CA PHE A 10 0.57 8.56 2.37
C PHE A 10 -0.25 9.19 1.24
N THR A 11 -0.95 8.36 0.46
CA THR A 11 -1.97 8.84 -0.49
C THR A 11 -3.05 7.79 -0.64
N ASN A 12 -4.32 8.22 -0.69
CA ASN A 12 -5.39 7.35 -1.15
C ASN A 12 -5.45 7.35 -2.69
N THR A 13 -6.03 6.30 -3.28
CA THR A 13 -6.10 6.13 -4.74
C THR A 13 -7.48 5.66 -5.20
N SER A 14 -7.68 5.55 -6.51
CA SER A 14 -8.94 5.04 -7.10
C SER A 14 -9.32 3.66 -6.55
N PRO A 15 -10.62 3.40 -6.30
CA PRO A 15 -11.07 2.16 -5.68
C PRO A 15 -10.79 0.94 -6.57
N ILE A 16 -10.06 -0.03 -6.02
CA ILE A 16 -9.67 -1.26 -6.70
C ILE A 16 -9.43 -2.43 -5.73
N MET A 17 -9.10 -2.15 -4.48
CA MET A 17 -8.99 -3.15 -3.42
C MET A 17 -10.38 -3.64 -3.04
N TYR A 18 -10.54 -4.96 -2.94
CA TYR A 18 -11.67 -5.61 -2.28
C TYR A 18 -11.40 -5.70 -0.78
N PRO A 19 -12.13 -4.93 0.06
CA PRO A 19 -12.03 -5.09 1.52
C PRO A 19 -12.31 -6.53 1.93
N THR A 20 -11.72 -6.97 3.03
CA THR A 20 -11.98 -8.32 3.57
C THR A 20 -13.48 -8.51 3.80
N ARG A 21 -14.03 -9.61 3.26
CA ARG A 21 -15.48 -9.96 3.24
C ARG A 21 -16.38 -9.04 2.40
N SER A 22 -15.83 -8.17 1.56
CA SER A 22 -16.61 -7.37 0.62
C SER A 22 -16.89 -8.13 -0.69
N SER A 23 -18.02 -7.84 -1.32
CA SER A 23 -18.35 -8.30 -2.68
C SER A 23 -18.01 -7.29 -3.78
N LYS A 24 -17.48 -6.12 -3.41
CA LYS A 24 -17.14 -5.02 -4.33
C LYS A 24 -15.83 -4.34 -3.95
N PRO A 25 -15.10 -3.75 -4.93
CA PRO A 25 -13.95 -2.92 -4.62
C PRO A 25 -14.42 -1.63 -3.95
N ALA A 26 -13.66 -1.15 -2.97
CA ALA A 26 -14.04 0.06 -2.23
C ALA A 26 -12.86 0.95 -1.82
N LEU A 27 -11.67 0.39 -1.59
CA LEU A 27 -10.47 1.18 -1.23
C LEU A 27 -9.49 1.20 -2.41
N GLY A 28 -8.62 2.18 -2.45
CA GLY A 28 -7.49 2.17 -3.38
C GLY A 28 -6.39 1.19 -2.99
N THR A 29 -5.31 1.17 -3.78
CA THR A 29 -4.05 0.54 -3.38
C THR A 29 -3.39 1.24 -2.19
N ASN A 30 -3.79 2.50 -1.95
CA ASN A 30 -3.53 3.30 -0.75
C ASN A 30 -2.12 3.09 -0.18
N PRO A 31 -1.06 3.50 -0.89
CA PRO A 31 0.30 3.27 -0.45
C PRO A 31 0.66 4.10 0.79
N LEU A 32 1.63 3.56 1.54
CA LEU A 32 2.31 4.22 2.64
C LEU A 32 3.82 4.08 2.46
N ALA A 33 4.53 5.14 2.79
CA ALA A 33 5.99 5.17 2.78
C ALA A 33 6.52 5.66 4.11
N PHE A 34 7.68 5.13 4.50
CA PHE A 34 8.41 5.50 5.70
C PHE A 34 9.91 5.52 5.38
N ALA A 35 10.62 6.55 5.83
CA ALA A 35 12.06 6.66 5.65
C ALA A 35 12.73 7.21 6.91
N ALA A 36 13.81 6.55 7.34
CA ALA A 36 14.64 6.97 8.46
C ALA A 36 16.12 6.78 8.14
N LYS A 37 16.93 7.80 8.41
CA LYS A 37 18.37 7.79 8.18
C LYS A 37 19.09 7.15 9.37
N ALA A 38 19.99 6.21 9.10
CA ALA A 38 20.93 5.63 10.05
C ALA A 38 22.31 6.26 9.89
N LYS A 39 23.28 5.85 10.70
CA LYS A 39 24.64 6.41 10.67
C LYS A 39 25.29 6.33 9.28
N ASN A 40 25.24 5.15 8.65
CA ASN A 40 25.88 4.87 7.37
C ASN A 40 24.92 4.27 6.33
N ASP A 41 23.61 4.26 6.63
CA ASP A 41 22.57 3.64 5.80
C ASP A 41 21.22 4.35 5.98
N ALA A 42 20.15 3.84 5.39
CA ALA A 42 18.79 4.26 5.63
C ALA A 42 17.83 3.07 5.61
N PHE A 43 16.80 3.13 6.44
CA PHE A 43 15.63 2.27 6.30
C PHE A 43 14.59 2.99 5.46
N ILE A 44 14.17 2.37 4.35
CA ILE A 44 13.13 2.90 3.46
C ILE A 44 12.10 1.79 3.22
N LEU A 45 10.86 2.08 3.56
CA LEU A 45 9.69 1.28 3.21
C LEU A 45 8.83 2.09 2.24
N ASP A 46 8.49 1.50 1.11
CA ASP A 46 7.51 2.04 0.17
C ASP A 46 6.65 0.88 -0.34
N MET A 47 5.37 0.88 0.02
CA MET A 47 4.49 -0.24 -0.26
C MET A 47 3.03 0.18 -0.45
N ALA A 48 2.36 -0.52 -1.34
CA ALA A 48 0.90 -0.54 -1.39
C ALA A 48 0.34 -1.32 -0.19
N THR A 49 -0.92 -1.03 0.16
CA THR A 49 -1.67 -1.81 1.16
C THR A 49 -2.42 -2.98 0.54
N THR A 50 -2.35 -3.13 -0.78
CA THR A 50 -2.71 -4.35 -1.54
C THR A 50 -1.52 -5.30 -1.67
N THR A 51 -1.78 -6.60 -1.86
CA THR A 51 -0.69 -7.60 -2.06
C THR A 51 0.17 -7.29 -3.28
N ALA A 52 -0.41 -6.69 -4.32
CA ALA A 52 0.28 -6.27 -5.53
C ALA A 52 -0.19 -4.88 -5.97
N ALA A 53 0.63 -4.21 -6.77
CA ALA A 53 0.22 -3.01 -7.50
C ALA A 53 -0.53 -3.40 -8.78
N ILE A 54 -1.54 -2.62 -9.17
CA ILE A 54 -2.34 -2.92 -10.37
C ILE A 54 -1.50 -3.01 -11.65
N GLY A 55 -0.47 -2.18 -11.78
CA GLY A 55 0.45 -2.20 -12.92
C GLY A 55 1.19 -3.55 -13.09
N LYS A 56 1.39 -4.31 -12.00
CA LYS A 56 1.96 -5.67 -12.10
C LYS A 56 0.96 -6.66 -12.73
N VAL A 57 -0.33 -6.52 -12.43
CA VAL A 57 -1.40 -7.31 -13.04
C VAL A 57 -1.55 -6.95 -14.52
N GLU A 58 -1.54 -5.66 -14.85
CA GLU A 58 -1.56 -5.17 -16.25
C GLU A 58 -0.37 -5.73 -17.05
N LEU A 59 0.82 -5.75 -16.46
CA LEU A 59 2.01 -6.32 -17.09
C LEU A 59 1.88 -7.83 -17.32
N ALA A 60 1.36 -8.57 -16.34
CA ALA A 60 1.13 -10.01 -16.47
C ALA A 60 0.10 -10.31 -17.58
N ALA A 61 -0.99 -9.53 -17.67
CA ALA A 61 -1.97 -9.66 -18.75
C ALA A 61 -1.35 -9.43 -20.14
N ARG A 62 -0.50 -8.40 -20.29
CA ARG A 62 0.21 -8.12 -21.56
C ARG A 62 1.20 -9.23 -21.94
N LYS A 63 1.76 -9.92 -20.95
CA LYS A 63 2.67 -11.05 -21.14
C LYS A 63 1.97 -12.40 -21.23
N GLU A 64 0.64 -12.41 -21.12
CA GLU A 64 -0.17 -13.64 -21.08
C GLU A 64 0.27 -14.62 -19.97
N GLN A 65 0.68 -14.07 -18.83
CA GLN A 65 1.14 -14.83 -17.66
C GLN A 65 0.09 -14.81 -16.55
N THR A 66 -0.05 -15.91 -15.82
CA THR A 66 -0.85 -15.95 -14.61
C THR A 66 -0.18 -15.17 -13.47
N VAL A 67 -0.98 -14.77 -12.48
CA VAL A 67 -0.50 -14.11 -11.25
C VAL A 67 -0.76 -15.00 -10.04
N PRO A 68 -0.07 -14.80 -8.91
CA PRO A 68 -0.40 -15.53 -7.68
C PRO A 68 -1.85 -15.32 -7.23
N ASP A 69 -2.48 -16.36 -6.69
CA ASP A 69 -3.86 -16.33 -6.16
C ASP A 69 -4.06 -15.29 -5.05
N THR A 70 -2.98 -14.80 -4.45
CA THR A 70 -3.02 -13.77 -3.40
C THR A 70 -3.16 -12.34 -3.94
N TRP A 71 -3.11 -12.14 -5.25
CA TRP A 71 -3.09 -10.81 -5.85
C TRP A 71 -4.48 -10.22 -6.04
N GLY A 72 -5.47 -11.02 -6.43
CA GLY A 72 -6.75 -10.46 -6.83
C GLY A 72 -7.89 -11.45 -6.97
N VAL A 73 -9.04 -10.87 -7.31
CA VAL A 73 -10.33 -11.54 -7.47
C VAL A 73 -10.96 -11.13 -8.80
N GLU A 74 -11.80 -11.99 -9.35
CA GLU A 74 -12.66 -11.64 -10.49
C GLU A 74 -13.91 -10.86 -10.00
N LYS A 75 -14.76 -10.41 -10.94
CA LYS A 75 -15.90 -9.52 -10.69
C LYS A 75 -16.87 -9.97 -9.58
N ASN A 76 -17.02 -11.27 -9.34
CA ASN A 76 -17.89 -11.83 -8.30
C ASN A 76 -17.23 -11.87 -6.90
N GLY A 77 -15.95 -11.49 -6.78
CA GLY A 77 -15.17 -11.57 -5.53
C GLY A 77 -14.46 -12.91 -5.30
N CYS A 78 -14.56 -13.87 -6.23
CA CYS A 78 -13.81 -15.13 -6.17
C CYS A 78 -12.34 -14.90 -6.56
N ILE A 79 -11.42 -15.58 -5.85
CA ILE A 79 -9.99 -15.55 -6.13
C ILE A 79 -9.72 -15.94 -7.59
N SER A 80 -8.82 -15.21 -8.24
CA SER A 80 -8.40 -15.48 -9.61
C SER A 80 -6.91 -15.26 -9.79
N ASN A 81 -6.28 -16.14 -10.57
CA ASN A 81 -4.91 -15.99 -11.07
C ASN A 81 -4.85 -15.51 -12.53
N ASP A 82 -6.01 -15.29 -13.16
CA ASP A 82 -6.08 -14.73 -14.50
C ASP A 82 -6.08 -13.20 -14.40
N PRO A 83 -5.01 -12.52 -14.83
CA PRO A 83 -4.93 -11.06 -14.73
C PRO A 83 -6.00 -10.36 -15.58
N LYS A 84 -6.50 -10.97 -16.67
CA LYS A 84 -7.58 -10.38 -17.48
C LYS A 84 -8.88 -10.33 -16.69
N LYS A 85 -9.20 -11.38 -15.93
CA LYS A 85 -10.39 -11.42 -15.05
C LYS A 85 -10.28 -10.45 -13.88
N ILE A 86 -9.08 -10.25 -13.33
CA ILE A 86 -8.84 -9.26 -12.28
C ILE A 86 -9.07 -7.83 -12.82
N LEU A 87 -8.60 -7.56 -14.04
CA LEU A 87 -8.74 -6.24 -14.68
C LEU A 87 -10.16 -5.97 -15.19
N ASP A 88 -10.90 -7.00 -15.60
CA ASP A 88 -12.28 -6.90 -16.10
C ASP A 88 -13.32 -6.92 -14.97
N GLY A 89 -13.42 -5.80 -14.26
CA GLY A 89 -14.43 -5.59 -13.22
C GLY A 89 -14.18 -6.35 -11.91
N GLY A 90 -13.05 -7.06 -11.80
CA GLY A 90 -12.52 -7.60 -10.55
C GLY A 90 -11.75 -6.55 -9.74
N GLY A 91 -10.75 -7.00 -8.99
CA GLY A 91 -9.92 -6.11 -8.19
C GLY A 91 -8.82 -6.82 -7.39
N LEU A 92 -8.14 -6.05 -6.56
CA LEU A 92 -6.97 -6.51 -5.80
C LEU A 92 -7.35 -6.97 -4.40
N LEU A 93 -6.64 -7.98 -3.89
CA LEU A 93 -6.71 -8.36 -2.49
C LEU A 93 -5.82 -7.44 -1.63
N PRO A 94 -6.22 -7.18 -0.37
CA PRO A 94 -5.39 -6.47 0.59
C PRO A 94 -4.12 -7.25 0.89
N LEU A 95 -3.07 -6.58 1.36
CA LEU A 95 -1.86 -7.22 1.86
C LEU A 95 -2.24 -8.30 2.90
N GLY A 96 -1.72 -9.51 2.70
CA GLY A 96 -2.16 -10.70 3.43
C GLY A 96 -3.23 -11.49 2.70
N GLY A 97 -3.66 -11.11 1.50
CA GLY A 97 -4.55 -11.88 0.64
C GLY A 97 -5.96 -12.06 1.21
N SER A 98 -6.37 -13.32 1.34
CA SER A 98 -7.65 -13.72 1.93
C SER A 98 -7.69 -13.45 3.44
N GLU A 99 -8.87 -13.59 4.05
CA GLU A 99 -9.00 -13.51 5.51
C GLU A 99 -8.10 -14.52 6.25
N LEU A 100 -8.06 -15.77 5.76
CA LEU A 100 -7.26 -16.86 6.34
C LEU A 100 -5.76 -16.52 6.38
N THR A 101 -5.29 -15.77 5.38
CA THR A 101 -3.88 -15.39 5.23
C THR A 101 -3.58 -14.01 5.83
N GLY A 102 -4.55 -13.38 6.52
CA GLY A 102 -4.36 -12.12 7.24
C GLY A 102 -4.71 -10.86 6.46
N GLY A 103 -5.48 -10.96 5.36
CA GLY A 103 -5.87 -9.83 4.52
C GLY A 103 -6.57 -8.68 5.24
N TYR A 104 -7.23 -8.95 6.38
CA TYR A 104 -7.85 -7.92 7.21
C TYR A 104 -6.83 -6.91 7.75
N LYS A 105 -5.54 -7.28 7.87
CA LYS A 105 -4.46 -6.38 8.27
C LYS A 105 -4.13 -5.39 7.16
N GLY A 106 -3.98 -5.86 5.91
CA GLY A 106 -3.79 -4.99 4.75
C GLY A 106 -4.98 -4.07 4.50
N TYR A 107 -6.20 -4.59 4.69
CA TYR A 107 -7.41 -3.79 4.65
C TYR A 107 -7.38 -2.68 5.72
N GLY A 108 -7.03 -3.02 6.97
CA GLY A 108 -6.88 -2.04 8.05
C GLY A 108 -5.85 -0.94 7.74
N LEU A 109 -4.71 -1.30 7.16
CA LEU A 109 -3.70 -0.32 6.70
C LEU A 109 -4.25 0.57 5.59
N GLY A 110 -4.96 0.00 4.60
CA GLY A 110 -5.59 0.77 3.53
C GLY A 110 -6.63 1.75 4.06
N ALA A 111 -7.44 1.34 5.05
CA ALA A 111 -8.43 2.18 5.70
C ALA A 111 -7.79 3.33 6.51
N LEU A 112 -6.67 3.06 7.20
CA LEU A 112 -5.89 4.11 7.86
C LEU A 112 -5.46 5.19 6.87
N VAL A 113 -4.92 4.81 5.72
CA VAL A 113 -4.51 5.76 4.66
C VAL A 113 -5.70 6.55 4.14
N GLU A 114 -6.85 5.91 3.95
CA GLU A 114 -8.09 6.56 3.52
C GLU A 114 -8.54 7.65 4.51
N ILE A 115 -8.48 7.35 5.82
CA ILE A 115 -8.86 8.28 6.88
C ILE A 115 -7.92 9.50 6.90
N ILE A 116 -6.60 9.29 6.87
CA ILE A 116 -5.65 10.41 7.00
C ILE A 116 -5.48 11.22 5.71
N CYS A 117 -5.72 10.63 4.55
CA CYS A 117 -5.59 11.34 3.27
C CYS A 117 -6.92 11.89 2.79
N GLY A 118 -7.94 11.02 2.66
CA GLY A 118 -9.26 11.39 2.17
C GLY A 118 -10.02 12.21 3.19
N ILE A 119 -10.35 11.60 4.33
CA ILE A 119 -11.25 12.20 5.32
C ILE A 119 -10.61 13.41 6.01
N LEU A 120 -9.42 13.24 6.59
CA LEU A 120 -8.72 14.31 7.30
C LEU A 120 -8.29 15.45 6.36
N GLY A 121 -7.86 15.13 5.14
CA GLY A 121 -7.43 16.10 4.13
C GLY A 121 -8.59 16.81 3.40
N GLY A 122 -9.84 16.41 3.64
CA GLY A 122 -11.01 16.96 2.94
C GLY A 122 -11.12 16.54 1.46
N ALA A 123 -10.41 15.50 1.05
CA ALA A 123 -10.46 14.93 -0.29
C ALA A 123 -11.55 13.87 -0.43
N GLN A 124 -11.78 13.37 -1.65
CA GLN A 124 -12.66 12.22 -1.84
C GLN A 124 -12.03 10.95 -1.28
N TRP A 125 -12.87 9.97 -0.95
CA TRP A 125 -12.46 8.69 -0.43
C TRP A 125 -13.21 7.53 -1.07
N GLY A 126 -12.53 6.38 -1.14
CA GLY A 126 -13.08 5.10 -1.57
C GLY A 126 -13.95 5.17 -2.84
N PRO A 127 -15.22 4.70 -2.81
CA PRO A 127 -16.10 4.70 -3.98
C PRO A 127 -16.44 6.07 -4.55
N SER A 128 -16.19 7.16 -3.81
CA SER A 128 -16.45 8.53 -4.27
C SER A 128 -15.35 9.04 -5.20
N ILE A 129 -14.17 8.41 -5.20
CA ILE A 129 -13.07 8.73 -6.11
C ILE A 129 -13.37 8.10 -7.48
N ARG A 130 -13.04 8.82 -8.56
CA ARG A 130 -13.12 8.27 -9.92
C ARG A 130 -12.36 6.94 -10.05
N LYS A 131 -12.84 6.04 -10.91
CA LYS A 131 -12.16 4.76 -11.17
C LYS A 131 -10.82 4.96 -11.87
N TRP A 132 -9.92 3.98 -11.69
CA TRP A 132 -8.63 3.91 -12.40
C TRP A 132 -8.86 3.99 -13.92
N MET A 133 -7.97 4.67 -14.64
CA MET A 133 -8.06 4.96 -16.10
C MET A 133 -9.24 5.83 -16.55
N SER A 134 -10.20 6.16 -15.69
CA SER A 134 -11.27 7.10 -16.03
C SER A 134 -10.75 8.54 -16.02
N THR A 135 -11.00 9.28 -17.10
CA THR A 135 -10.60 10.68 -17.26
C THR A 135 -11.78 11.67 -17.26
N THR A 136 -12.99 11.19 -16.97
CA THR A 136 -14.22 12.01 -17.04
C THR A 136 -14.32 13.08 -15.96
N THR A 137 -13.65 12.88 -14.81
CA THR A 137 -13.55 13.84 -13.72
C THR A 137 -12.12 13.90 -13.20
N ILE A 138 -11.77 14.97 -12.46
CA ILE A 138 -10.47 15.09 -11.79
C ILE A 138 -10.38 14.04 -10.68
N ALA A 139 -9.20 13.44 -10.50
CA ALA A 139 -8.93 12.60 -9.33
C ALA A 139 -8.77 13.52 -8.11
N ASN A 140 -9.82 13.63 -7.29
CA ASN A 140 -9.73 14.32 -6.01
C ASN A 140 -9.15 13.36 -4.97
N LEU A 141 -7.82 13.34 -4.87
CA LEU A 141 -7.06 12.51 -3.94
C LEU A 141 -6.45 13.37 -2.85
N GLY A 142 -6.27 12.80 -1.66
CA GLY A 142 -5.55 13.43 -0.57
C GLY A 142 -4.14 12.86 -0.42
N GLN A 143 -3.24 13.66 0.13
CA GLN A 143 -1.91 13.23 0.56
C GLN A 143 -1.66 13.71 1.98
N CYS A 144 -0.96 12.89 2.75
CA CYS A 144 -0.52 13.24 4.10
C CYS A 144 0.99 13.04 4.20
N PHE A 145 1.69 13.99 4.82
CA PHE A 145 3.12 13.95 5.05
C PHE A 145 3.39 14.18 6.54
N VAL A 146 4.23 13.34 7.12
CA VAL A 146 4.63 13.44 8.53
C VAL A 146 6.14 13.54 8.60
N ALA A 147 6.63 14.53 9.34
CA ALA A 147 8.05 14.66 9.66
C ALA A 147 8.22 14.57 11.18
N ILE A 148 9.07 13.64 11.63
CA ILE A 148 9.34 13.40 13.04
C ILE A 148 10.81 13.70 13.28
N ASN A 149 11.09 14.67 14.16
CA ASN A 149 12.45 14.92 14.63
C ASN A 149 12.84 13.84 15.66
N PRO A 150 13.79 12.94 15.34
CA PRO A 150 14.18 11.87 16.27
C PRO A 150 14.85 12.41 17.55
N ASP A 151 15.45 13.60 17.50
CA ASP A 151 16.11 14.22 18.66
C ASP A 151 15.13 14.68 19.73
N GLY A 152 13.84 14.77 19.40
CA GLY A 152 12.77 15.00 20.37
C GLY A 152 12.45 13.79 21.26
N PHE A 153 13.10 12.64 21.02
CA PHE A 153 12.83 11.38 21.73
C PHE A 153 14.08 10.92 22.48
N ALA A 154 14.62 9.74 22.15
CA ALA A 154 15.79 9.17 22.81
C ALA A 154 17.07 9.48 22.01
N PRO A 155 18.22 9.69 22.68
CA PRO A 155 19.47 10.06 22.02
C PRO A 155 20.00 8.95 21.10
N ASN A 156 21.00 9.29 20.28
CA ASN A 156 21.74 8.35 19.44
C ASN A 156 20.84 7.54 18.48
N PHE A 157 19.78 8.15 17.94
CA PHE A 157 18.84 7.49 17.04
C PHE A 157 19.54 6.80 15.85
N GLU A 158 20.39 7.53 15.13
CA GLU A 158 21.06 7.01 13.92
C GLU A 158 21.93 5.78 14.19
N ASN A 159 22.62 5.73 15.33
CA ASN A 159 23.44 4.57 15.74
C ASN A 159 22.57 3.37 16.11
N ARG A 160 21.47 3.58 16.85
CA ARG A 160 20.54 2.49 17.21
C ARG A 160 19.82 1.93 15.99
N LEU A 161 19.47 2.78 15.03
CA LEU A 161 18.91 2.33 13.76
C LEU A 161 19.94 1.57 12.92
N GLN A 162 21.21 1.98 12.93
CA GLN A 162 22.29 1.24 12.29
C GLN A 162 22.42 -0.17 12.88
N GLU A 163 22.45 -0.27 14.20
CA GLU A 163 22.52 -1.56 14.90
C GLU A 163 21.32 -2.46 14.54
N PHE A 164 20.11 -1.90 14.45
CA PHE A 164 18.93 -2.63 14.00
C PHE A 164 19.11 -3.18 12.56
N ILE A 165 19.54 -2.33 11.62
CA ILE A 165 19.75 -2.71 10.22
C ILE A 165 20.81 -3.82 10.10
N ASP A 166 21.96 -3.64 10.77
CA ASP A 166 23.06 -4.59 10.76
C ASP A 166 22.64 -5.92 11.38
N THR A 167 21.88 -5.87 12.48
CA THR A 167 21.34 -7.07 13.15
C THR A 167 20.42 -7.84 12.20
N MET A 168 19.44 -7.18 11.56
CA MET A 168 18.50 -7.84 10.66
C MET A 168 19.20 -8.48 9.45
N ARG A 169 20.23 -7.83 8.90
CA ARG A 169 21.00 -8.35 7.76
C ARG A 169 22.00 -9.42 8.15
N GLY A 170 22.47 -9.43 9.40
CA GLY A 170 23.37 -10.45 9.95
C GLY A 170 22.68 -11.76 10.32
N LEU A 171 21.34 -11.81 10.31
CA LEU A 171 20.60 -13.06 10.52
C LEU A 171 20.88 -14.05 9.40
N LYS A 172 21.02 -15.34 9.75
CA LYS A 172 21.20 -16.41 8.76
C LYS A 172 19.96 -16.54 7.89
N SER A 173 20.13 -16.46 6.58
CA SER A 173 19.10 -16.80 5.61
C SER A 173 18.75 -18.30 5.68
N VAL A 174 17.46 -18.61 5.52
CA VAL A 174 16.91 -19.97 5.38
C VAL A 174 16.76 -20.31 3.90
#